data_AF-A0A0N5BDS0-F1
#
_entry.id   AF-A0A0N5BDS0-F1
#
_cell.length_a   1.000
_cell.length_b   1.000
_cell.length_c   1.000
_cell.angle_alpha   90.00
_cell.angle_beta   90.00
_cell.angle_gamma   90.00
#
_symmetry.space_group_name_H-M   'P 1'
#
loop_
_entity.id
_entity.type
_entity.pdbx_description
1 polymer ?
#
loop_
_entity_poly.entity_id
_entity_poly.type
_entity_poly.pdbx_seq_one_letter_code
_entity_poly.pdbx_strand_id
1 'polypeptide(L)'
;KTIGSTYMAASGLNSDRRKLCLHPYEHLYQLIEFALAIQNVLAEFNQDLLNFEFIIKIGINIGPVTAGVIGTTKLYYDIWGDTVNIASRMYSTGVDNRIQVSQYTKDLLCDRYDFEFRDHIEVKGVDGGMDTYLLTGRKGEESFYSKDKKDNK
;
A
#
# COMPACT_ATOMS: atom_id res chain seq x y z
N LYS A 1 -7.67 -6.28 9.25
CA LYS A 1 -7.75 -6.14 10.73
C LYS A 1 -7.30 -4.75 11.16
N THR A 2 -7.73 -4.25 12.30
CA THR A 2 -7.21 -3.03 12.92
C THR A 2 -6.21 -3.38 14.03
N ILE A 3 -5.13 -2.62 14.15
CA ILE A 3 -4.08 -2.76 15.17
C ILE A 3 -3.76 -1.35 15.68
N GLY A 4 -4.30 -0.99 16.84
CA GLY A 4 -4.25 0.40 17.30
C GLY A 4 -4.88 1.34 16.27
N SER A 5 -4.12 2.35 15.83
CA SER A 5 -4.52 3.29 14.76
C SER A 5 -4.25 2.78 13.34
N THR A 6 -3.66 1.58 13.19
CA THR A 6 -3.30 1.02 11.88
C THR A 6 -4.39 0.10 11.34
N TYR A 7 -4.66 0.19 10.04
CA TYR A 7 -5.55 -0.72 9.32
C TYR A 7 -4.75 -1.60 8.35
N MET A 8 -5.04 -2.89 8.37
CA MET A 8 -4.40 -3.89 7.51
C MET A 8 -5.44 -4.56 6.61
N ALA A 9 -5.18 -4.51 5.30
CA ALA A 9 -5.95 -5.19 4.25
C ALA A 9 -5.02 -5.99 3.34
N ALA A 10 -5.59 -6.99 2.66
CA ALA A 10 -4.87 -7.82 1.70
C ALA A 10 -5.80 -8.23 0.56
N SER A 11 -5.23 -8.43 -0.63
CA SER A 11 -5.94 -8.94 -1.80
C SER A 11 -5.32 -10.26 -2.28
N GLY A 12 -6.05 -11.00 -3.12
CA GLY A 12 -5.53 -12.24 -3.73
C GLY A 12 -5.57 -13.50 -2.86
N LEU A 13 -6.11 -13.43 -1.65
CA LEU A 13 -6.21 -14.58 -0.73
C LEU A 13 -7.27 -15.61 -1.17
N ASN A 14 -8.27 -15.21 -1.95
CA ASN A 14 -9.26 -16.12 -2.52
C ASN A 14 -8.80 -16.61 -3.90
N SER A 15 -8.32 -17.85 -3.96
CA SER A 15 -7.79 -18.50 -5.17
C SER A 15 -8.84 -18.65 -6.26
N ASP A 16 -10.08 -18.96 -5.90
CA ASP A 16 -11.16 -19.14 -6.87
C ASP A 16 -11.55 -17.82 -7.54
N ARG A 17 -11.63 -16.73 -6.77
CA ARG A 17 -11.83 -15.39 -7.34
C ARG A 17 -10.68 -15.00 -8.27
N ARG A 18 -9.42 -15.30 -7.90
CA ARG A 18 -8.26 -15.00 -8.77
C ARG A 18 -8.33 -15.72 -10.11
N LYS A 19 -8.80 -16.98 -10.15
CA LYS A 19 -8.96 -17.76 -11.39
C LYS A 19 -10.04 -17.21 -12.33
N LEU A 20 -11.03 -16.49 -11.79
CA LEU A 20 -12.13 -15.90 -12.56
C LEU A 20 -11.75 -14.55 -13.18
N CYS A 21 -10.66 -13.92 -12.75
CA CYS A 21 -10.20 -12.65 -13.28
C CYS A 21 -9.51 -12.83 -14.64
N LEU A 22 -9.77 -11.91 -15.58
CA LEU A 22 -9.12 -11.90 -16.89
C LEU A 22 -7.61 -11.64 -16.80
N HIS A 23 -7.21 -10.81 -15.83
CA HIS A 23 -5.81 -10.46 -15.59
C HIS A 23 -5.29 -11.13 -14.30
N PRO A 24 -4.12 -11.79 -14.31
CA PRO A 24 -3.59 -12.48 -13.14
C PRO A 24 -3.31 -11.54 -11.96
N TYR A 25 -3.04 -10.26 -12.26
CA TYR A 25 -2.77 -9.21 -11.27
C TYR A 25 -3.96 -8.30 -10.99
N GLU A 26 -5.18 -8.67 -11.41
CA GLU A 26 -6.37 -7.85 -11.21
C GLU A 26 -6.60 -7.48 -9.74
N HIS A 27 -6.38 -8.43 -8.83
CA HIS A 27 -6.51 -8.19 -7.39
C HIS A 27 -5.48 -7.17 -6.85
N LEU A 28 -4.34 -7.02 -7.51
CA LEU A 28 -3.30 -6.05 -7.13
C LEU A 28 -3.73 -4.64 -7.53
N TYR A 29 -4.27 -4.48 -8.73
CA TYR A 29 -4.86 -3.21 -9.17
C TYR A 29 -6.03 -2.80 -8.27
N GLN A 30 -6.93 -3.72 -7.95
CA GLN A 30 -8.02 -3.48 -6.99
C GLN A 30 -7.51 -3.04 -5.62
N LEU A 31 -6.36 -3.54 -5.17
CA LEU A 31 -5.75 -3.13 -3.91
C LEU A 31 -5.21 -1.69 -3.97
N ILE A 32 -4.59 -1.30 -5.08
CA ILE A 32 -4.14 0.08 -5.30
C ILE A 32 -5.35 1.03 -5.36
N GLU A 33 -6.37 0.68 -6.14
CA GLU A 33 -7.60 1.49 -6.23
C GLU A 33 -8.30 1.61 -4.87
N PHE A 34 -8.32 0.54 -4.08
CA PHE A 34 -8.83 0.58 -2.71
C PHE A 34 -8.03 1.54 -1.82
N ALA A 35 -6.68 1.54 -1.93
CA ALA A 35 -5.84 2.46 -1.19
C ALA A 35 -6.09 3.93 -1.59
N LEU A 36 -6.21 4.21 -2.88
CA LEU A 36 -6.55 5.55 -3.40
C LEU A 36 -7.93 5.99 -2.93
N ALA A 37 -8.93 5.09 -2.95
CA ALA A 37 -10.26 5.37 -2.45
C ALA A 37 -10.26 5.72 -0.96
N ILE A 38 -9.44 5.04 -0.13
CA ILE A 38 -9.28 5.41 1.28
C ILE A 38 -8.74 6.83 1.42
N GLN A 39 -7.72 7.21 0.63
CA GLN A 39 -7.18 8.57 0.69
C GLN A 39 -8.24 9.61 0.34
N ASN A 40 -9.02 9.36 -0.71
CA ASN A 40 -10.10 10.26 -1.13
C ASN A 40 -11.18 10.40 -0.05
N VAL A 41 -11.63 9.28 0.53
CA VAL A 41 -12.62 9.29 1.62
C VAL A 41 -12.09 10.06 2.84
N LEU A 42 -10.80 9.92 3.16
CA LEU A 42 -10.21 10.67 4.26
C LEU A 42 -10.09 12.16 3.95
N ALA A 43 -9.74 12.51 2.71
CA ALA A 43 -9.68 13.90 2.26
C ALA A 43 -11.06 14.57 2.30
N GLU A 44 -12.12 13.86 1.90
CA GLU A 44 -13.51 14.32 2.04
C GLU A 44 -13.89 14.47 3.51
N PHE A 45 -13.58 13.47 4.34
CA PHE A 45 -13.86 13.52 5.77
C PHE A 45 -13.15 14.68 6.47
N ASN A 46 -11.92 15.01 6.06
CA ASN A 46 -11.18 16.15 6.59
C ASN A 46 -11.81 17.50 6.25
N GLN A 47 -12.63 17.62 5.20
CA GLN A 47 -13.34 18.86 4.87
C GLN A 47 -14.42 19.21 5.90
N ASP A 48 -14.95 18.21 6.60
CA ASP A 48 -15.97 18.39 7.64
C ASP A 48 -15.37 18.74 9.01
N LEU A 49 -14.04 18.69 9.16
CA LEU A 49 -13.34 18.91 10.42
C LEU A 49 -12.85 20.35 10.56
N LEU A 50 -13.12 20.95 11.73
CA LEU A 50 -12.62 22.28 12.07
C LEU A 50 -11.33 22.17 12.89
N ASN A 51 -10.26 22.80 12.40
CA ASN A 51 -8.96 22.97 13.08
C ASN A 51 -8.11 21.70 13.26
N PHE A 52 -8.40 20.61 12.56
CA PHE A 52 -7.46 19.49 12.47
C PHE A 52 -7.68 18.66 11.21
N GLU A 53 -6.64 17.94 10.79
CA GLU A 53 -6.64 17.07 9.63
C GLU A 53 -6.12 15.67 10.03
N PHE A 54 -6.82 14.62 9.62
CA PHE A 54 -6.27 13.27 9.69
C PHE A 54 -5.30 13.04 8.53
N ILE A 55 -4.11 12.57 8.88
CA ILE A 55 -3.07 12.20 7.93
C ILE A 55 -3.03 10.66 7.83
N ILE A 56 -2.96 10.16 6.61
CA ILE A 56 -2.78 8.72 6.37
C ILE A 56 -1.46 8.43 5.65
N LYS A 57 -0.74 7.43 6.15
CA LYS A 57 0.38 6.80 5.45
C LYS A 57 -0.05 5.43 4.98
N ILE A 58 0.31 5.05 3.76
CA ILE A 58 -0.03 3.74 3.22
C ILE A 58 1.25 3.07 2.72
N GLY A 59 1.50 1.85 3.19
CA GLY A 59 2.58 0.99 2.71
C GLY A 59 2.02 -0.25 2.03
N ILE A 60 2.46 -0.54 0.81
CA ILE A 60 1.99 -1.69 0.04
C ILE A 60 3.20 -2.51 -0.41
N ASN A 61 3.06 -3.84 -0.33
CA ASN A 61 4.02 -4.76 -0.92
C ASN A 61 3.31 -6.00 -1.49
N ILE A 62 3.91 -6.59 -2.50
CA ILE A 62 3.39 -7.76 -3.21
C ILE A 62 4.37 -8.92 -3.07
N GLY A 63 3.84 -10.11 -2.78
CA GLY A 63 4.64 -11.32 -2.62
C GLY A 63 3.84 -12.47 -1.99
N PRO A 64 4.48 -13.62 -1.77
CA PRO A 64 3.84 -14.77 -1.13
C PRO A 64 3.50 -14.46 0.33
N VAL A 65 2.39 -15.02 0.79
CA VAL A 65 1.92 -14.91 2.19
C VAL A 65 1.43 -16.26 2.68
N THR A 66 1.53 -16.49 3.98
CA THR A 66 0.87 -17.61 4.66
C THR A 66 -0.36 -17.06 5.37
N ALA A 67 -1.49 -17.73 5.22
CA ALA A 67 -2.73 -17.38 5.89
C ALA A 67 -3.23 -18.57 6.71
N GLY A 68 -3.83 -18.31 7.86
CA GLY A 68 -4.35 -19.38 8.70
C GLY A 68 -5.27 -18.87 9.79
N VAL A 69 -5.88 -19.83 10.50
CA VAL A 69 -6.66 -19.57 11.70
C VAL A 69 -5.83 -19.97 12.91
N ILE A 70 -5.69 -19.05 13.86
CA ILE A 70 -4.96 -19.25 15.11
C ILE A 70 -5.96 -19.29 16.26
N GLY A 71 -5.68 -20.15 17.24
CA GLY A 71 -6.43 -20.27 18.49
C GLY A 71 -7.32 -21.51 18.53
N THR A 72 -7.70 -21.91 19.75
CA THR A 72 -8.57 -23.07 19.99
C THR A 72 -9.92 -22.68 20.57
N THR A 73 -9.97 -21.64 21.40
CA THR A 73 -11.22 -21.12 22.01
C THR A 73 -11.73 -19.85 21.32
N LYS A 74 -10.82 -18.97 20.88
CA LYS A 74 -11.14 -17.80 20.06
C LYS A 74 -10.34 -17.91 18.77
N LEU A 75 -11.03 -18.15 17.68
CA LEU A 75 -10.43 -18.31 16.36
C LEU A 75 -10.14 -16.93 15.76
N TYR A 76 -8.90 -16.69 15.35
CA TYR A 76 -8.47 -15.49 14.66
C TYR A 76 -7.87 -15.86 13.31
N TYR A 77 -8.48 -15.36 12.23
CA TYR A 77 -7.86 -15.43 10.91
C TYR A 77 -6.80 -14.36 10.79
N ASP A 78 -5.60 -14.74 10.38
CA ASP A 78 -4.49 -13.80 10.20
C ASP A 78 -3.56 -14.24 9.05
N ILE A 79 -2.74 -13.30 8.57
CA ILE A 79 -1.76 -13.52 7.50
C ILE A 79 -0.37 -13.06 7.95
N TRP A 80 0.65 -13.81 7.55
CA TRP A 80 2.04 -13.58 7.96
C TRP A 80 3.01 -13.97 6.83
N GLY A 81 4.27 -13.55 6.99
CA GLY A 81 5.36 -13.79 6.03
C GLY A 81 6.13 -12.51 5.70
N ASP A 82 7.25 -12.66 4.98
CA ASP A 82 8.16 -11.55 4.68
C ASP A 82 7.48 -10.43 3.88
N THR A 83 6.53 -10.77 3.01
CA THR A 83 5.72 -9.80 2.28
C THR A 83 4.98 -8.85 3.22
N VAL A 84 4.41 -9.36 4.32
CA VAL A 84 3.69 -8.57 5.33
C VAL A 84 4.67 -7.69 6.12
N ASN A 85 5.85 -8.23 6.46
CA ASN A 85 6.91 -7.48 7.12
C ASN A 85 7.38 -6.30 6.27
N ILE A 86 7.62 -6.52 4.97
CA ILE A 86 8.03 -5.47 4.04
C ILE A 86 6.92 -4.44 3.86
N ALA A 87 5.64 -4.85 3.72
CA ALA A 87 4.52 -3.90 3.66
C ALA A 87 4.44 -3.01 4.92
N SER A 88 4.64 -3.61 6.10
CA SER A 88 4.72 -2.87 7.36
C SER A 88 5.90 -1.89 7.36
N ARG A 89 7.04 -2.25 6.77
CA ARG A 89 8.17 -1.32 6.59
C ARG A 89 7.85 -0.17 5.65
N MET A 90 7.21 -0.44 4.52
CA MET A 90 6.75 0.61 3.59
C MET A 90 5.81 1.60 4.28
N TYR A 91 4.96 1.12 5.20
CA TYR A 91 4.11 1.99 6.01
C TYR A 91 4.92 2.79 7.03
N SER A 92 5.77 2.12 7.81
CA SER A 92 6.52 2.77 8.92
C SER A 92 7.53 3.82 8.44
N THR A 93 8.07 3.66 7.23
CA THR A 93 9.00 4.60 6.58
C THR A 93 8.31 5.49 5.53
N GLY A 94 6.98 5.38 5.44
CA GLY A 94 6.12 6.11 4.50
C GLY A 94 6.12 7.62 4.70
N VAL A 95 5.77 8.35 3.63
CA VAL A 95 5.46 9.78 3.68
C VAL A 95 3.99 9.97 3.98
N ASP A 96 3.71 10.97 4.80
CA ASP A 96 2.37 11.46 5.08
C ASP A 96 1.59 11.74 3.79
N ASN A 97 0.34 11.27 3.73
CA ASN A 97 -0.57 11.36 2.59
C ASN A 97 -0.07 10.72 1.28
N ARG A 98 0.95 9.85 1.34
CA ARG A 98 1.45 9.11 0.17
C ARG A 98 1.30 7.60 0.33
N ILE A 99 1.31 6.91 -0.80
CA ILE A 99 1.38 5.45 -0.90
C ILE A 99 2.82 5.07 -1.27
N GLN A 100 3.51 4.40 -0.36
CA GLN A 100 4.87 3.89 -0.56
C GLN A 100 4.87 2.40 -0.91
N VAL A 101 5.72 2.02 -1.86
CA VAL A 101 5.87 0.64 -2.34
C VAL A 101 7.35 0.25 -2.47
N SER A 102 7.61 -1.06 -2.50
CA SER A 102 8.92 -1.62 -2.84
C SER A 102 9.20 -1.52 -4.35
N GLN A 103 10.48 -1.56 -4.74
CA GLN A 103 10.92 -1.71 -6.14
C GLN A 103 10.13 -2.80 -6.88
N TYR A 104 10.06 -4.01 -6.31
CA TYR A 104 9.38 -5.14 -6.94
C TYR A 104 7.89 -4.85 -7.20
N THR A 105 7.23 -4.19 -6.25
CA THR A 105 5.81 -3.81 -6.38
C THR A 105 5.64 -2.76 -7.47
N LYS A 106 6.52 -1.76 -7.52
CA LYS A 106 6.52 -0.75 -8.59
C LYS A 106 6.72 -1.39 -9.96
N ASP A 107 7.69 -2.30 -10.12
CA ASP A 107 7.98 -2.94 -11.42
C ASP A 107 6.82 -3.82 -11.90
N LEU A 108 6.09 -4.43 -10.97
CA LEU A 108 4.92 -5.24 -11.32
C LEU A 108 3.71 -4.41 -11.75
N LEU A 109 3.62 -3.15 -11.32
CA LEU A 109 2.45 -2.29 -11.50
C LEU A 109 2.70 -1.11 -12.46
N CYS A 110 3.90 -0.98 -13.02
CA CYS A 110 4.28 0.14 -13.88
C CYS A 110 3.57 0.15 -15.25
N ASP A 111 2.81 -0.89 -15.55
CA ASP A 111 1.96 -0.94 -16.75
C ASP A 111 0.72 -0.05 -16.61
N ARG A 112 0.20 0.14 -15.39
CA ARG A 112 -1.01 0.94 -15.10
C ARG A 112 -0.81 2.14 -14.20
N TYR A 113 0.32 2.22 -13.51
CA TYR A 113 0.58 3.27 -12.54
C TYR A 113 1.95 3.90 -12.73
N ASP A 114 2.04 5.17 -12.41
CA ASP A 114 3.29 5.92 -12.39
C ASP A 114 3.80 6.04 -10.95
N PHE A 115 5.13 6.01 -10.83
CA PHE A 115 5.83 6.03 -9.55
C PHE A 115 7.06 6.95 -9.64
N GLU A 116 7.42 7.56 -8.51
CA GLU A 116 8.67 8.29 -8.36
C GLU A 116 9.58 7.59 -7.34
N PHE A 117 10.89 7.62 -7.60
CA PHE A 117 11.87 7.11 -6.65
C PHE A 117 11.82 7.94 -5.37
N ARG A 118 11.89 7.27 -4.22
CA ARG A 118 11.89 7.90 -2.91
C ARG A 118 13.27 7.85 -2.28
N ASP A 119 13.68 6.66 -1.88
CA ASP A 119 14.90 6.44 -1.12
C ASP A 119 15.29 4.96 -1.15
N HIS A 120 16.56 4.71 -0.84
CA HIS A 120 17.09 3.38 -0.57
C HIS A 120 17.07 3.13 0.94
N ILE A 121 16.30 2.14 1.41
CA ILE A 121 16.19 1.86 2.85
C ILE A 121 16.84 0.52 3.22
N GLU A 122 17.49 0.48 4.37
CA GLU A 122 17.93 -0.78 4.95
C GLU A 122 16.73 -1.57 5.49
N VAL A 123 16.59 -2.82 5.04
CA VAL A 123 15.54 -3.72 5.50
C VAL A 123 16.21 -4.89 6.24
N LYS A 124 15.89 -5.05 7.52
CA LYS A 124 16.42 -6.15 8.33
C LYS A 124 16.13 -7.50 7.64
N GLY A 125 17.17 -8.26 7.35
CA GLY A 125 17.08 -9.57 6.68
C GLY A 125 17.09 -9.51 5.16
N VAL A 126 17.27 -8.33 4.56
CA VAL A 126 17.49 -8.15 3.12
C VAL A 126 18.89 -7.56 2.93
N ASP A 127 19.79 -8.35 2.36
CA ASP A 127 21.16 -7.90 2.08
C ASP A 127 21.14 -6.80 1.02
N GLY A 128 21.84 -5.70 1.30
CA GLY A 128 21.95 -4.56 0.38
C GLY A 128 20.72 -3.65 0.34
N GLY A 129 19.78 -3.78 1.29
CA GLY A 129 18.64 -2.86 1.41
C GLY A 129 17.61 -2.99 0.27
N MET A 130 16.79 -1.96 0.10
CA MET A 130 15.71 -1.94 -0.89
C MET A 130 15.38 -0.53 -1.34
N ASP A 131 15.29 -0.34 -2.66
CA ASP A 131 14.75 0.88 -3.25
C ASP A 131 13.24 0.97 -3.04
N THR A 132 12.79 2.17 -2.67
CA THR A 132 11.39 2.48 -2.41
C THR A 132 10.88 3.55 -3.35
N TYR A 133 9.58 3.49 -3.61
CA TYR A 133 8.91 4.35 -4.57
C TYR A 133 7.61 4.87 -3.99
N LEU A 134 7.21 6.06 -4.43
CA LEU A 134 5.90 6.62 -4.15
C LEU A 134 5.02 6.52 -5.38
N LEU A 135 3.80 6.03 -5.21
CA LEU A 135 2.78 6.12 -6.25
C LEU A 135 2.51 7.61 -6.56
N THR A 136 2.40 7.96 -7.84
CA THR A 136 2.18 9.35 -8.28
C THR A 136 0.89 9.54 -9.06
N GLY A 137 0.35 8.50 -9.67
CA GLY A 137 -0.78 8.61 -10.58
C GLY A 137 -1.15 7.29 -11.24
N ARG A 138 -2.31 7.26 -11.89
CA ARG A 138 -2.58 6.27 -12.94
C ARG A 138 -1.83 6.69 -14.20
N LYS A 139 -1.38 5.70 -14.96
CA LYS A 139 -0.58 5.95 -16.16
C LYS A 139 -1.40 6.68 -17.21
N GLY A 140 -0.88 7.82 -17.66
CA GLY A 140 -1.58 8.69 -18.64
C GLY A 140 -2.61 9.64 -18.03
N GLU A 141 -2.74 9.68 -16.70
CA GLU A 141 -3.52 10.69 -15.97
C GLU A 141 -2.58 11.74 -15.34
N GLU A 142 -3.14 12.87 -14.90
CA GLU A 142 -2.37 13.84 -14.12
C GLU A 142 -1.93 13.24 -12.78
N SER A 143 -0.74 13.63 -12.32
CA SER A 143 -0.25 13.17 -11.03
C SER A 143 -1.12 13.68 -9.89
N PHE A 144 -1.48 12.78 -8.97
CA PHE A 144 -2.26 13.05 -7.77
C PHE A 144 -1.62 14.11 -6.86
N TYR A 145 -0.30 14.25 -6.90
CA TYR A 145 0.48 15.08 -5.96
C TYR A 145 1.19 16.26 -6.65
N SER A 146 0.66 16.69 -7.80
CA SER A 146 1.25 17.74 -8.64
C SER A 146 1.34 19.13 -7.99
N LYS A 147 0.65 19.36 -6.86
CA LYS A 147 0.72 20.62 -6.09
C LYS A 147 1.87 20.67 -5.08
N ASP A 148 2.35 19.54 -4.56
CA ASP A 148 3.38 19.50 -3.50
C ASP A 148 4.77 19.97 -3.98
N LYS A 149 5.00 20.05 -5.30
CA LYS A 149 6.27 20.55 -5.87
C LYS A 149 6.43 22.07 -5.82
N LYS A 150 5.40 22.85 -5.46
CA LYS A 150 5.48 24.32 -5.42
C LYS A 150 5.97 24.88 -4.09
N ASP A 151 5.88 24.14 -3.00
CA ASP A 151 6.19 24.65 -1.65
C ASP A 151 7.63 24.33 -1.18
N ASN A 152 8.45 23.74 -2.05
CA ASN A 152 9.86 23.41 -1.78
C ASN A 152 10.84 24.21 -2.65
N LYS A 153 10.51 25.45 -3.00
CA LYS A 153 11.38 26.36 -3.77
C LYS A 153 11.64 27.68 -3.06
#